data_AF-A0A366R910-F1
#
_entry.id   AF-A0A366R910-F1
#
_cell.length_a   1.000
_cell.length_b   1.000
_cell.length_c   1.000
_cell.angle_alpha   90.00
_cell.angle_beta   90.00
_cell.angle_gamma   90.00
#
_symmetry.space_group_name_H-M   'P 1'
#
loop_
_entity.id
_entity.type
_entity.pdbx_description
1 polymer ?
#
loop_
_entity_poly.entity_id
_entity_poly.type
_entity_poly.pdbx_seq_one_letter_code
_entity_poly.pdbx_strand_id
1 'polypeptide(L)'
;MVSSEIPRASLLGLPSEFRNQIYQNYSTVDGGYVYDGDTNKLVQPGGKPIDISLRSACRSIALETQDFLFSLNNIKFSTVYRKDWQKQAITPDMYHSSSVDLGKHMAAVKAEVEKCIAIDARCPEMRYTFGCLRSRDDIDDLRATSGCNSNSYLLDQAVSQVLRAFAGRYPEEFAAAVDLGKPGWSSSHSALDFFDLTFPPWATPSLAEATALAEEWNLVKEGDDQIPNWYQKTYLDTAYRGPIFKYRRRRHFSAASLAIRFLNQITKRQRLCIRHLIINEDRLSGPRPECHPLGLIPFCRENPKLYIDHRVNLWRSFIMRTCGHSPSPGQVAHSAETVVDEEDEEFHMGSHQVFTSSVIQGFVDWLVVHTTEILDEGMSLASYTLTLDGDPDLNYSTEMFNTIMKPMIAGLTMNSDIVARGIFTAPDHPDYPFMTRRSMTEITPVDKRSSVLQCNFTLDQPWSYKNIIKEEEIEPGEVESHRALNPVGRDSCWFDICTPLVHILDITLEYFDREKLVDCTDEMLSKYGNLSGKKTIDDVELWQAVAWN
;
A
#
# COMPACT_ATOMS: atom_id res chain seq x y z
N MET A 1 59.85 -34.32 -36.86
CA MET A 1 59.31 -33.53 -35.72
C MET A 1 57.84 -33.26 -36.03
N VAL A 2 56.93 -33.96 -35.36
CA VAL A 2 55.49 -33.73 -35.50
C VAL A 2 55.12 -32.62 -34.52
N SER A 3 54.69 -31.49 -35.07
CA SER A 3 54.12 -30.37 -34.33
C SER A 3 52.83 -30.84 -33.66
N SER A 4 52.85 -31.08 -32.36
CA SER A 4 51.63 -31.27 -31.56
C SER A 4 50.94 -29.90 -31.44
N GLU A 5 49.99 -29.61 -32.33
CA GLU A 5 49.04 -28.53 -32.08
C GLU A 5 48.26 -28.89 -30.82
N ILE A 6 48.54 -28.17 -29.73
CA ILE A 6 47.73 -28.23 -28.52
C ILE A 6 46.32 -27.77 -28.94
N PRO A 7 45.28 -28.61 -28.79
CA PRO A 7 43.93 -28.20 -29.16
C PRO A 7 43.58 -26.95 -28.37
N ARG A 8 43.17 -25.87 -29.05
CA ARG A 8 42.65 -24.68 -28.36
C ARG A 8 41.47 -25.13 -27.51
N ALA A 9 41.59 -24.99 -26.19
CA ALA A 9 40.51 -25.26 -25.27
C ALA A 9 39.29 -24.43 -25.68
N SER A 10 38.18 -25.10 -25.97
CA SER A 10 36.91 -24.48 -26.31
C SER A 10 35.94 -24.65 -25.14
N LEU A 11 35.19 -23.59 -24.80
CA LEU A 11 34.17 -23.65 -23.76
C LEU A 11 33.16 -24.79 -24.02
N LEU A 12 32.75 -24.99 -25.29
CA LEU A 12 31.85 -26.07 -25.69
C LEU A 12 32.51 -27.46 -25.69
N GLY A 13 33.84 -27.52 -25.63
CA GLY A 13 34.61 -28.76 -25.50
C GLY A 13 34.74 -29.25 -24.05
N LEU A 14 34.36 -28.43 -23.06
CA LEU A 14 34.31 -28.85 -21.66
C LEU A 14 33.12 -29.79 -21.40
N PRO A 15 33.21 -30.71 -20.43
CA PRO A 15 32.05 -31.48 -19.96
C PRO A 15 30.89 -30.58 -19.52
N SER A 16 29.66 -31.06 -19.68
CA SER A 16 28.43 -30.30 -19.37
C SER A 16 28.38 -29.78 -17.95
N GLU A 17 28.93 -30.51 -16.98
CA GLU A 17 28.98 -30.12 -15.57
C GLU A 17 29.82 -28.86 -15.37
N PHE A 18 31.01 -28.81 -15.99
CA PHE A 18 31.88 -27.64 -15.91
C PHE A 18 31.31 -26.46 -16.67
N ARG A 19 30.68 -26.69 -17.84
CA ARG A 19 29.97 -25.63 -18.56
C ARG A 19 28.85 -25.03 -17.71
N ASN A 20 28.04 -25.86 -17.07
CA ASN A 20 26.96 -25.42 -16.18
C ASN A 20 27.48 -24.60 -15.01
N GLN A 21 28.57 -25.00 -14.36
CA GLN A 21 29.19 -24.21 -13.29
C GLN A 21 29.68 -22.84 -13.80
N ILE A 22 30.33 -22.80 -14.96
CA ILE A 22 30.77 -21.54 -15.59
C ILE A 22 29.57 -20.65 -15.88
N TYR A 23 28.52 -21.19 -16.49
CA TYR A 23 27.31 -20.44 -16.82
C TYR A 23 26.57 -19.93 -15.58
N GLN A 24 26.51 -20.72 -14.51
CA GLN A 24 25.94 -20.30 -13.23
C GLN A 24 26.74 -19.14 -12.65
N ASN A 25 28.07 -19.27 -12.55
CA ASN A 25 28.93 -18.21 -12.06
C ASN A 25 28.83 -16.93 -12.90
N TYR A 26 28.69 -17.05 -14.23
CA TYR A 26 28.54 -15.90 -15.12
C TYR A 26 27.16 -15.24 -15.00
N SER A 27 26.10 -16.02 -14.76
CA SER A 27 24.71 -15.54 -14.77
C SER A 27 24.21 -15.09 -13.40
N THR A 28 24.87 -15.49 -12.32
CA THR A 28 24.53 -15.08 -10.94
C THR A 28 25.06 -13.68 -10.67
N VAL A 29 24.18 -12.80 -10.24
CA VAL A 29 24.49 -11.42 -9.87
C VAL A 29 24.28 -11.25 -8.38
N ASP A 30 25.28 -10.68 -7.69
CA ASP A 30 25.16 -10.35 -6.28
C ASP A 30 24.04 -9.32 -6.06
N GLY A 31 23.15 -9.59 -5.11
CA GLY A 31 21.91 -8.84 -4.91
C GLY A 31 20.80 -9.08 -5.95
N GLY A 32 21.03 -9.92 -6.96
CA GLY A 32 20.03 -10.30 -7.99
C GLY A 32 19.79 -9.20 -9.03
N TYR A 33 18.54 -9.06 -9.48
CA TYR A 33 18.10 -8.00 -10.38
C TYR A 33 17.16 -7.03 -9.68
N VAL A 34 17.18 -5.78 -10.13
CA VAL A 34 16.28 -4.72 -9.69
C VAL A 34 15.48 -4.25 -10.89
N TYR A 35 14.18 -4.09 -10.70
CA TYR A 35 13.34 -3.42 -11.69
C TYR A 35 13.53 -1.91 -11.58
N ASP A 36 14.05 -1.33 -12.66
CA ASP A 36 14.21 0.11 -12.79
C ASP A 36 12.90 0.72 -13.32
N GLY A 37 12.23 1.46 -12.45
CA GLY A 37 10.99 2.17 -12.75
C GLY A 37 11.14 3.26 -13.80
N ASP A 38 12.34 3.84 -14.00
CA ASP A 38 12.59 4.90 -14.98
C ASP A 38 12.75 4.34 -16.38
N THR A 39 13.50 3.25 -16.53
CA THR A 39 13.72 2.62 -17.84
C THR A 39 12.70 1.53 -18.17
N ASN A 40 11.87 1.11 -17.20
CA ASN A 40 10.93 -0.01 -17.31
C ASN A 40 11.66 -1.30 -17.73
N LYS A 41 12.83 -1.56 -17.14
CA LYS A 41 13.70 -2.70 -17.45
C LYS A 41 14.28 -3.31 -16.18
N LEU A 42 14.73 -4.57 -16.29
CA LEU A 42 15.56 -5.18 -15.27
C LEU A 42 17.01 -4.76 -15.45
N VAL A 43 17.63 -4.36 -14.35
CA VAL A 43 19.04 -3.98 -14.24
C VAL A 43 19.68 -4.74 -13.08
N GLN A 44 21.01 -4.77 -13.06
CA GLN A 44 21.77 -5.19 -11.88
C GLN A 44 21.76 -4.07 -10.82
N PRO A 45 22.03 -4.38 -9.54
CA PRO A 45 22.23 -3.38 -8.50
C PRO A 45 23.22 -2.30 -8.93
N GLY A 46 22.88 -1.04 -8.62
CA GLY A 46 23.64 0.13 -9.07
C GLY A 46 23.36 0.55 -10.52
N GLY A 47 22.32 0.03 -11.17
CA GLY A 47 21.86 0.48 -12.49
C GLY A 47 22.65 -0.07 -13.67
N LYS A 48 23.51 -1.07 -13.45
CA LYS A 48 24.29 -1.69 -14.54
C LYS A 48 23.39 -2.58 -15.40
N PRO A 49 23.59 -2.66 -16.72
CA PRO A 49 22.83 -3.56 -17.57
C PRO A 49 23.12 -5.02 -17.23
N ILE A 50 22.13 -5.90 -17.43
CA ILE A 50 22.32 -7.34 -17.29
C ILE A 50 23.27 -7.84 -18.38
N ASP A 51 24.39 -8.47 -17.99
CA ASP A 51 25.33 -9.02 -18.95
C ASP A 51 24.78 -10.31 -19.58
N ILE A 52 24.44 -10.19 -20.87
CA ILE A 52 23.96 -11.31 -21.70
C ILE A 52 24.96 -11.65 -22.82
N SER A 53 26.18 -11.11 -22.78
CA SER A 53 27.16 -11.19 -23.87
C SER A 53 27.49 -12.64 -24.24
N LEU A 54 27.69 -13.50 -23.24
CA LEU A 54 27.97 -14.92 -23.46
C LEU A 54 26.81 -15.65 -24.15
N ARG A 55 25.56 -15.32 -23.80
CA ARG A 55 24.36 -15.86 -24.45
C ARG A 55 24.23 -15.36 -25.89
N SER A 56 24.53 -14.09 -26.12
CA SER A 56 24.47 -13.47 -27.44
C SER A 56 25.53 -14.00 -28.40
N ALA A 57 26.65 -14.51 -27.89
CA ALA A 57 27.77 -15.00 -28.69
C ALA A 57 27.53 -16.38 -29.34
N CYS A 58 26.70 -17.25 -28.75
CA CYS A 58 26.53 -18.63 -29.23
C CYS A 58 25.13 -19.19 -28.98
N ARG A 59 24.49 -19.71 -30.05
CA ARG A 59 23.15 -20.32 -29.96
C ARG A 59 23.10 -21.54 -29.03
N SER A 60 24.13 -22.37 -29.00
CA SER A 60 24.18 -23.53 -28.10
C SER A 60 24.21 -23.10 -26.64
N ILE A 61 25.02 -22.08 -26.31
CA ILE A 61 25.06 -21.51 -24.96
C ILE A 61 23.72 -20.87 -24.60
N ALA A 62 23.10 -20.13 -25.54
CA ALA A 62 21.79 -19.52 -25.32
C ALA A 62 20.69 -20.56 -25.00
N LEU A 63 20.76 -21.75 -25.60
CA LEU A 63 19.86 -22.86 -25.32
C LEU A 63 20.19 -23.53 -23.97
N GLU A 64 21.47 -23.80 -23.69
CA GLU A 64 21.91 -24.40 -22.42
C GLU A 64 21.60 -23.51 -21.20
N THR A 65 21.58 -22.18 -21.39
CA THR A 65 21.39 -21.20 -20.31
C THR A 65 20.04 -20.49 -20.36
N GLN A 66 19.08 -21.03 -21.12
CA GLN A 66 17.83 -20.33 -21.42
C GLN A 66 17.11 -19.83 -20.17
N ASP A 67 17.15 -20.62 -19.10
CA ASP A 67 16.40 -20.40 -17.87
C ASP A 67 17.26 -19.71 -16.77
N PHE A 68 18.58 -19.61 -16.95
CA PHE A 68 19.54 -19.26 -15.88
C PHE A 68 19.36 -17.85 -15.35
N LEU A 69 19.08 -16.87 -16.23
CA LEU A 69 18.96 -15.47 -15.83
C LEU A 69 17.87 -15.29 -14.76
N PHE A 70 16.72 -15.95 -14.93
CA PHE A 70 15.59 -15.83 -13.99
C PHE A 70 15.61 -16.89 -12.89
N SER A 71 16.22 -18.05 -13.11
CA SER A 71 16.23 -19.12 -12.11
C SER A 71 17.28 -18.94 -11.03
N LEU A 72 18.35 -18.19 -11.30
CA LEU A 72 19.47 -17.98 -10.37
C LEU A 72 19.39 -16.67 -9.60
N ASN A 73 18.63 -15.70 -10.10
CA ASN A 73 18.60 -14.34 -9.55
C ASN A 73 17.20 -14.00 -9.02
N ASN A 74 17.17 -13.41 -7.84
CA ASN A 74 15.98 -12.79 -7.29
C ASN A 74 15.66 -11.53 -8.09
N ILE A 75 14.39 -11.17 -8.22
CA ILE A 75 14.00 -9.91 -8.87
C ILE A 75 13.33 -9.01 -7.82
N LYS A 76 13.94 -7.86 -7.56
CA LYS A 76 13.43 -6.85 -6.62
C LYS A 76 12.62 -5.78 -7.35
N PHE A 77 11.41 -5.56 -6.87
CA PHE A 77 10.58 -4.42 -7.20
C PHE A 77 10.53 -3.50 -5.97
N SER A 78 10.54 -2.20 -6.19
CA SER A 78 10.39 -1.20 -5.13
C SER A 78 9.35 -0.19 -5.56
N THR A 79 8.84 0.61 -4.62
CA THR A 79 7.87 1.64 -4.99
C THR A 79 8.53 2.66 -5.91
N VAL A 80 7.77 3.15 -6.89
CA VAL A 80 8.30 4.04 -7.92
C VAL A 80 7.50 5.32 -7.97
N TYR A 81 8.20 6.44 -7.89
CA TYR A 81 7.67 7.74 -8.29
C TYR A 81 8.20 8.12 -9.68
N ARG A 82 7.29 8.38 -10.61
CA ARG A 82 7.57 8.78 -11.99
C ARG A 82 6.75 10.03 -12.32
N LYS A 83 7.44 11.13 -12.62
CA LYS A 83 6.79 12.43 -12.94
C LYS A 83 5.84 12.34 -14.14
N ASP A 84 6.22 11.61 -15.17
CA ASP A 84 5.41 11.40 -16.38
C ASP A 84 4.23 10.45 -16.14
N TRP A 85 4.32 9.57 -15.14
CA TRP A 85 3.20 8.73 -14.70
C TRP A 85 2.32 9.41 -13.65
N GLN A 86 2.68 10.60 -13.18
CA GLN A 86 1.86 11.34 -12.22
C GLN A 86 0.47 11.69 -12.79
N LYS A 87 0.39 11.92 -14.10
CA LYS A 87 -0.89 12.06 -14.83
C LYS A 87 -1.69 10.75 -14.90
N GLN A 88 -1.01 9.61 -14.76
CA GLN A 88 -1.61 8.26 -14.74
C GLN A 88 -2.06 7.85 -13.34
N ALA A 89 -1.67 8.60 -12.31
CA ALA A 89 -2.09 8.39 -10.93
C ALA A 89 -3.50 8.93 -10.67
N ILE A 90 -4.41 8.80 -11.64
CA ILE A 90 -5.85 8.79 -11.37
C ILE A 90 -6.05 7.62 -10.41
N THR A 91 -6.51 7.91 -9.20
CA THR A 91 -6.58 6.90 -8.15
C THR A 91 -7.60 5.83 -8.56
N PRO A 92 -7.26 4.54 -8.46
CA PRO A 92 -8.18 3.41 -8.61
C PRO A 92 -9.29 3.34 -7.54
N ASP A 93 -9.73 4.48 -6.96
CA ASP A 93 -10.87 4.52 -6.02
C ASP A 93 -12.21 4.34 -6.75
N MET A 94 -12.19 3.64 -7.87
CA MET A 94 -13.38 3.24 -8.59
C MET A 94 -13.31 1.72 -8.66
N TYR A 95 -14.36 1.10 -8.18
CA TYR A 95 -14.55 -0.32 -7.87
C TYR A 95 -14.52 -1.19 -9.10
N HIS A 96 -14.18 -2.51 -9.04
CA HIS A 96 -14.72 -3.67 -9.84
C HIS A 96 -14.05 -5.01 -9.50
N SER A 97 -14.60 -6.04 -10.16
CA SER A 97 -14.67 -7.46 -9.84
C SER A 97 -13.68 -8.40 -10.54
N SER A 98 -13.56 -9.59 -9.96
CA SER A 98 -13.48 -10.87 -10.67
C SER A 98 -14.26 -11.95 -9.88
N SER A 99 -14.43 -13.14 -10.46
CA SER A 99 -15.25 -14.23 -9.92
C SER A 99 -14.55 -14.97 -8.77
N VAL A 100 -15.02 -14.73 -7.55
CA VAL A 100 -14.57 -15.36 -6.31
C VAL A 100 -15.78 -15.94 -5.57
N ASP A 101 -15.55 -16.96 -4.74
CA ASP A 101 -16.57 -17.52 -3.83
C ASP A 101 -16.73 -16.61 -2.60
N LEU A 102 -17.81 -15.84 -2.59
CA LEU A 102 -18.02 -14.72 -1.65
C LEU A 102 -18.97 -15.06 -0.50
N GLY A 103 -19.30 -16.34 -0.29
CA GLY A 103 -20.26 -16.78 0.73
C GLY A 103 -19.96 -16.26 2.14
N LYS A 104 -18.67 -16.16 2.51
CA LYS A 104 -18.21 -15.65 3.82
C LYS A 104 -18.49 -14.16 4.07
N HIS A 105 -18.64 -13.36 3.01
CA HIS A 105 -18.83 -11.90 3.11
C HIS A 105 -20.31 -11.48 3.05
N MET A 106 -21.22 -12.39 2.70
CA MET A 106 -22.65 -12.07 2.51
C MET A 106 -23.35 -11.56 3.77
N ALA A 107 -22.95 -12.04 4.95
CA ALA A 107 -23.48 -11.55 6.21
C ALA A 107 -23.12 -10.08 6.45
N ALA A 108 -21.87 -9.69 6.15
CA ALA A 108 -21.41 -8.31 6.26
C ALA A 108 -22.09 -7.41 5.22
N VAL A 109 -22.19 -7.85 3.96
CA VAL A 109 -22.93 -7.11 2.92
C VAL A 109 -24.38 -6.88 3.35
N LYS A 110 -25.06 -7.90 3.89
CA LYS A 110 -26.44 -7.79 4.37
C LYS A 110 -26.57 -6.76 5.50
N ALA A 111 -25.72 -6.86 6.52
CA ALA A 111 -25.72 -5.92 7.65
C ALA A 111 -25.52 -4.48 7.17
N GLU A 112 -24.69 -4.28 6.14
CA GLU A 112 -24.43 -2.95 5.62
C GLU A 112 -25.58 -2.38 4.79
N VAL A 113 -26.20 -3.20 3.96
CA VAL A 113 -27.43 -2.81 3.25
C VAL A 113 -28.53 -2.43 4.27
N GLU A 114 -28.70 -3.20 5.34
CA GLU A 114 -29.65 -2.89 6.42
C GLU A 114 -29.32 -1.56 7.12
N LYS A 115 -28.03 -1.27 7.33
CA LYS A 115 -27.57 0.01 7.89
C LYS A 115 -27.92 1.18 6.96
N CYS A 116 -27.61 1.08 5.67
CA CYS A 116 -27.92 2.11 4.68
C CYS A 116 -29.42 2.37 4.59
N ILE A 117 -30.25 1.32 4.59
CA ILE A 117 -31.72 1.45 4.64
C ILE A 117 -32.17 2.17 5.92
N ALA A 118 -31.58 1.84 7.06
CA ALA A 118 -31.91 2.47 8.33
C ALA A 118 -31.48 3.94 8.40
N ILE A 119 -30.38 4.34 7.74
CA ILE A 119 -29.93 5.73 7.64
C ILE A 119 -30.88 6.51 6.72
N ASP A 120 -31.19 5.97 5.54
CA ASP A 120 -32.11 6.59 4.58
C ASP A 120 -33.50 6.82 5.21
N ALA A 121 -34.02 5.84 5.94
CA ALA A 121 -35.28 5.96 6.67
C ALA A 121 -35.28 7.05 7.76
N ARG A 122 -34.11 7.36 8.35
CA ARG A 122 -33.96 8.42 9.37
C ARG A 122 -33.75 9.79 8.74
N CYS A 123 -33.15 9.86 7.56
CA CYS A 123 -32.76 11.11 6.90
C CYS A 123 -33.18 11.17 5.42
N PRO A 124 -34.50 11.10 5.11
CA PRO A 124 -35.00 11.03 3.74
C PRO A 124 -34.77 12.31 2.91
N GLU A 125 -34.41 13.44 3.53
CA GLU A 125 -34.08 14.69 2.84
C GLU A 125 -32.62 14.74 2.36
N MET A 126 -31.75 13.83 2.84
CA MET A 126 -30.35 13.77 2.43
C MET A 126 -30.24 13.11 1.06
N ARG A 127 -30.33 13.90 -0.02
CA ARG A 127 -30.08 13.39 -1.37
C ARG A 127 -28.60 13.01 -1.51
N TYR A 128 -28.31 11.71 -1.51
CA TYR A 128 -27.02 11.19 -1.94
C TYR A 128 -26.84 11.48 -3.43
N THR A 129 -26.30 12.65 -3.77
CA THR A 129 -25.84 12.92 -5.12
C THR A 129 -24.40 12.45 -5.25
N PHE A 130 -24.01 11.91 -6.41
CA PHE A 130 -22.59 11.61 -6.67
C PHE A 130 -21.70 12.87 -6.52
N GLY A 131 -22.25 14.08 -6.62
CA GLY A 131 -21.56 15.33 -6.30
C GLY A 131 -21.22 15.52 -4.81
N CYS A 132 -21.97 14.91 -3.88
CA CYS A 132 -21.65 14.87 -2.45
C CYS A 132 -20.44 13.97 -2.13
N LEU A 133 -20.03 13.10 -3.07
CA LEU A 133 -18.75 12.39 -3.04
C LEU A 133 -17.58 13.28 -3.53
N ARG A 134 -17.85 14.49 -4.02
CA ARG A 134 -16.88 15.35 -4.71
C ARG A 134 -16.51 16.63 -3.96
N SER A 135 -17.32 17.10 -3.00
CA SER A 135 -17.08 18.35 -2.24
C SER A 135 -16.62 18.13 -0.80
N ARG A 136 -15.99 17.00 -0.50
CA ARG A 136 -15.48 16.74 0.84
C ARG A 136 -13.97 16.52 0.72
N ASP A 137 -13.21 17.58 0.92
CA ASP A 137 -11.82 17.43 1.37
C ASP A 137 -11.74 16.71 2.74
N ASP A 138 -12.90 16.45 3.37
CA ASP A 138 -13.13 15.59 4.54
C ASP A 138 -13.49 14.11 4.21
N ILE A 139 -13.16 13.58 3.01
CA ILE A 139 -13.39 12.15 2.61
C ILE A 139 -12.38 11.20 3.29
N ASP A 140 -12.19 11.35 4.59
CA ASP A 140 -11.90 10.22 5.48
C ASP A 140 -13.09 9.98 6.44
N ASP A 141 -13.96 10.97 6.68
CA ASP A 141 -15.12 10.82 7.57
C ASP A 141 -16.32 10.11 6.91
N LEU A 142 -16.41 10.10 5.58
CA LEU A 142 -17.37 9.23 4.88
C LEU A 142 -16.89 7.77 4.84
N ARG A 143 -15.58 7.52 4.92
CA ARG A 143 -15.06 6.16 5.17
C ARG A 143 -15.42 5.68 6.58
N ALA A 144 -15.68 6.59 7.51
CA ALA A 144 -16.12 6.30 8.87
C ALA A 144 -17.65 6.25 9.05
N THR A 145 -18.43 7.03 8.28
CA THR A 145 -19.89 7.14 8.48
C THR A 145 -20.72 6.21 7.59
N SER A 146 -20.18 5.73 6.46
CA SER A 146 -20.92 4.90 5.51
C SER A 146 -20.93 3.41 5.82
N GLY A 147 -20.52 2.93 7.00
CA GLY A 147 -20.75 1.55 7.49
C GLY A 147 -20.11 0.38 6.72
N CYS A 148 -19.92 0.52 5.42
CA CYS A 148 -19.15 -0.25 4.46
C CYS A 148 -17.65 -0.09 4.77
N ASN A 149 -17.28 -0.26 6.04
CA ASN A 149 -15.93 -0.22 6.59
C ASN A 149 -15.18 -1.51 6.21
N SER A 150 -15.19 -1.92 4.94
CA SER A 150 -14.29 -3.00 4.53
C SER A 150 -13.01 -2.45 3.95
N ASN A 151 -11.99 -2.49 4.78
CA ASN A 151 -10.62 -2.53 4.27
C ASN A 151 -10.36 -3.79 3.42
N SER A 152 -11.30 -4.74 3.35
CA SER A 152 -11.29 -5.96 2.52
C SER A 152 -11.56 -5.70 1.03
N TYR A 153 -10.68 -6.18 0.14
CA TYR A 153 -10.95 -6.11 -1.31
C TYR A 153 -12.05 -7.10 -1.71
N LEU A 154 -12.11 -8.23 -1.02
CA LEU A 154 -13.12 -9.26 -1.26
C LEU A 154 -14.53 -8.80 -0.85
N LEU A 155 -14.68 -7.94 0.17
CA LEU A 155 -16.00 -7.39 0.48
C LEU A 155 -16.50 -6.46 -0.63
N ASP A 156 -15.64 -5.63 -1.24
CA ASP A 156 -16.05 -4.80 -2.39
C ASP A 156 -16.49 -5.65 -3.59
N GLN A 157 -15.81 -6.77 -3.82
CA GLN A 157 -16.25 -7.74 -4.82
C GLN A 157 -17.61 -8.34 -4.45
N ALA A 158 -17.84 -8.61 -3.17
CA ALA A 158 -19.07 -9.21 -2.66
C ALA A 158 -20.26 -8.28 -2.85
N VAL A 159 -20.08 -6.99 -2.53
CA VAL A 159 -21.03 -5.93 -2.83
C VAL A 159 -21.31 -5.88 -4.34
N SER A 160 -20.26 -5.88 -5.17
CA SER A 160 -20.41 -5.85 -6.64
C SER A 160 -21.21 -7.05 -7.17
N GLN A 161 -21.00 -8.26 -6.64
CA GLN A 161 -21.78 -9.44 -7.03
C GLN A 161 -23.24 -9.34 -6.60
N VAL A 162 -23.52 -8.84 -5.40
CA VAL A 162 -24.90 -8.62 -4.93
C VAL A 162 -25.60 -7.58 -5.80
N LEU A 163 -24.93 -6.49 -6.15
CA LEU A 163 -25.48 -5.48 -7.04
C LEU A 163 -25.74 -6.03 -8.44
N ARG A 164 -24.88 -6.91 -8.98
CA ARG A 164 -25.16 -7.62 -10.25
C ARG A 164 -26.38 -8.53 -10.16
N ALA A 165 -26.53 -9.26 -9.05
CA ALA A 165 -27.70 -10.10 -8.83
C ALA A 165 -28.98 -9.25 -8.73
N PHE A 166 -28.89 -8.07 -8.10
CA PHE A 166 -29.98 -7.10 -8.04
C PHE A 166 -30.33 -6.57 -9.44
N ALA A 167 -29.32 -6.17 -10.23
CA ALA A 167 -29.50 -5.72 -11.61
C ALA A 167 -30.17 -6.79 -12.50
N GLY A 168 -29.87 -8.08 -12.29
CA GLY A 168 -30.54 -9.16 -13.00
C GLY A 168 -32.00 -9.39 -12.59
N ARG A 169 -32.37 -9.06 -11.34
CA ARG A 169 -33.71 -9.28 -10.80
C ARG A 169 -34.64 -8.06 -10.95
N TYR A 170 -34.06 -6.86 -10.90
CA TYR A 170 -34.74 -5.57 -10.93
C TYR A 170 -34.04 -4.63 -11.94
N PRO A 171 -34.06 -4.96 -13.24
CA PRO A 171 -33.26 -4.27 -14.25
C PRO A 171 -33.70 -2.82 -14.45
N GLU A 172 -35.00 -2.52 -14.39
CA GLU A 172 -35.52 -1.15 -14.59
C GLU A 172 -35.17 -0.25 -13.40
N GLU A 173 -35.34 -0.75 -12.18
CA GLU A 173 -35.02 -0.03 -10.95
C GLU A 173 -33.51 0.20 -10.82
N PHE A 174 -32.70 -0.79 -11.20
CA PHE A 174 -31.25 -0.66 -11.20
C PHE A 174 -30.79 0.35 -12.26
N ALA A 175 -31.33 0.30 -13.49
CA ALA A 175 -31.05 1.30 -14.52
C ALA A 175 -31.43 2.72 -14.06
N ALA A 176 -32.60 2.87 -13.43
CA ALA A 176 -33.04 4.15 -12.86
C ALA A 176 -32.11 4.64 -11.73
N ALA A 177 -31.61 3.73 -10.89
CA ALA A 177 -30.65 4.07 -9.85
C ALA A 177 -29.28 4.48 -10.42
N VAL A 178 -28.80 3.81 -11.47
CA VAL A 178 -27.59 4.19 -12.19
C VAL A 178 -27.77 5.55 -12.85
N ASP A 179 -28.91 5.81 -13.49
CA ASP A 179 -29.22 7.11 -14.11
C ASP A 179 -29.39 8.23 -13.07
N LEU A 180 -29.85 7.92 -11.86
CA LEU A 180 -29.86 8.88 -10.75
C LEU A 180 -28.44 9.31 -10.35
N GLY A 181 -27.49 8.36 -10.37
CA GLY A 181 -26.10 8.61 -10.04
C GLY A 181 -25.27 9.21 -11.17
N LYS A 182 -25.56 8.80 -12.42
CA LYS A 182 -24.95 9.28 -13.65
C LYS A 182 -26.04 9.53 -14.70
N PRO A 183 -26.60 10.75 -14.73
CA PRO A 183 -27.69 11.10 -15.64
C PRO A 183 -27.37 10.79 -17.11
N GLY A 184 -28.26 10.03 -17.76
CA GLY A 184 -28.16 9.67 -19.17
C GLY A 184 -27.34 8.42 -19.47
N TRP A 185 -26.86 7.68 -18.46
CA TRP A 185 -26.09 6.44 -18.66
C TRP A 185 -26.84 5.41 -19.49
N SER A 186 -28.09 5.14 -19.11
CA SER A 186 -28.92 4.08 -19.71
C SER A 186 -29.40 4.42 -21.13
N SER A 187 -29.11 5.64 -21.61
CA SER A 187 -29.34 6.05 -23.00
C SER A 187 -28.24 5.58 -23.97
N SER A 188 -27.05 5.27 -23.45
CA SER A 188 -25.86 4.93 -24.24
C SER A 188 -25.19 3.62 -23.83
N HIS A 189 -25.44 3.14 -22.61
CA HIS A 189 -24.81 1.97 -22.01
C HIS A 189 -25.85 1.05 -21.36
N SER A 190 -25.50 -0.22 -21.21
CA SER A 190 -26.22 -1.10 -20.31
C SER A 190 -25.98 -0.67 -18.86
N ALA A 191 -26.98 -0.83 -17.99
CA ALA A 191 -26.77 -0.61 -16.56
C ALA A 191 -25.68 -1.55 -16.00
N LEU A 192 -25.45 -2.71 -16.62
CA LEU A 192 -24.37 -3.63 -16.23
C LEU A 192 -22.97 -3.13 -16.60
N ASP A 193 -22.83 -2.30 -17.64
CA ASP A 193 -21.54 -1.73 -18.06
C ASP A 193 -20.97 -0.80 -16.96
N PHE A 194 -21.82 -0.36 -16.02
CA PHE A 194 -21.41 0.36 -14.81
C PHE A 194 -20.35 -0.43 -14.01
N PHE A 195 -20.44 -1.76 -14.01
CA PHE A 195 -19.48 -2.64 -13.34
C PHE A 195 -18.18 -2.90 -14.12
N ASP A 196 -17.98 -2.23 -15.25
CA ASP A 196 -16.75 -2.32 -16.06
C ASP A 196 -15.97 -0.98 -16.11
N LEU A 197 -16.55 0.09 -15.57
CA LEU A 197 -15.93 1.40 -15.32
C LEU A 197 -14.75 1.45 -14.31
N THR A 198 -13.77 0.54 -14.41
CA THR A 198 -12.59 0.54 -13.53
C THR A 198 -11.38 -0.29 -13.98
N PHE A 199 -10.31 -0.19 -13.18
CA PHE A 199 -9.21 -1.15 -13.10
C PHE A 199 -9.10 -1.87 -11.74
N PRO A 200 -8.63 -3.13 -11.72
CA PRO A 200 -8.23 -3.79 -10.49
C PRO A 200 -7.29 -2.91 -9.66
N PRO A 201 -7.30 -2.97 -8.31
CA PRO A 201 -6.52 -2.07 -7.46
C PRO A 201 -5.02 -2.06 -7.79
N TRP A 202 -4.48 -3.24 -8.11
CA TRP A 202 -3.07 -3.43 -8.46
C TRP A 202 -2.74 -3.12 -9.93
N ALA A 203 -3.70 -2.73 -10.76
CA ALA A 203 -3.45 -2.40 -12.14
C ALA A 203 -2.66 -1.09 -12.29
N THR A 204 -1.87 -1.01 -13.36
CA THR A 204 -1.14 0.20 -13.75
C THR A 204 -1.57 0.58 -15.17
N PRO A 205 -2.76 1.19 -15.32
CA PRO A 205 -3.27 1.58 -16.64
C PRO A 205 -2.36 2.64 -17.27
N SER A 206 -2.34 2.66 -18.60
CA SER A 206 -1.73 3.76 -19.34
C SER A 206 -2.51 5.06 -19.16
N LEU A 207 -1.87 6.19 -19.46
CA LEU A 207 -2.55 7.50 -19.40
C LEU A 207 -3.81 7.54 -20.26
N ALA A 208 -3.75 6.93 -21.45
CA ALA A 208 -4.89 6.89 -22.37
C ALA A 208 -6.06 6.10 -21.78
N GLU A 209 -5.80 4.92 -21.20
CA GLU A 209 -6.83 4.10 -20.54
C GLU A 209 -7.44 4.81 -19.34
N ALA A 210 -6.60 5.41 -18.49
CA ALA A 210 -7.06 6.15 -17.32
C ALA A 210 -7.85 7.41 -17.70
N THR A 211 -7.40 8.14 -18.73
CA THR A 211 -8.09 9.33 -19.24
C THR A 211 -9.44 8.97 -19.85
N ALA A 212 -9.48 7.94 -20.70
CA ALA A 212 -10.73 7.46 -21.29
C ALA A 212 -11.74 7.06 -20.21
N LEU A 213 -11.28 6.35 -19.17
CA LEU A 213 -12.15 6.00 -18.05
C LEU A 213 -12.61 7.24 -17.26
N ALA A 214 -11.72 8.21 -17.02
CA ALA A 214 -12.07 9.45 -16.33
C ALA A 214 -13.06 10.32 -17.13
N GLU A 215 -12.93 10.36 -18.45
CA GLU A 215 -13.87 10.99 -19.38
C GLU A 215 -15.22 10.28 -19.31
N GLU A 216 -15.22 8.94 -19.34
CA GLU A 216 -16.43 8.13 -19.20
C GLU A 216 -17.14 8.41 -17.86
N TRP A 217 -16.39 8.68 -16.78
CA TRP A 217 -16.95 9.09 -15.49
C TRP A 217 -17.35 10.58 -15.40
N ASN A 218 -17.15 11.40 -16.43
CA ASN A 218 -17.26 12.87 -16.36
C ASN A 218 -16.42 13.47 -15.21
N LEU A 219 -15.27 12.87 -14.93
CA LEU A 219 -14.32 13.34 -13.92
C LEU A 219 -13.39 14.43 -14.47
N VAL A 220 -13.22 14.50 -15.79
CA VAL A 220 -12.46 15.56 -16.44
C VAL A 220 -13.27 16.86 -16.41
N LYS A 221 -12.87 17.82 -15.58
CA LYS A 221 -13.37 19.20 -15.63
C LYS A 221 -12.41 20.05 -16.48
N GLU A 222 -12.93 21.01 -17.25
CA GLU A 222 -12.09 22.03 -17.89
C GLU A 222 -11.29 22.80 -16.81
N GLY A 223 -9.95 22.77 -16.92
CA GLY A 223 -9.04 23.47 -16.01
C GLY A 223 -8.54 22.68 -14.79
N ASP A 224 -8.99 21.44 -14.61
CA ASP A 224 -8.51 20.54 -13.55
C ASP A 224 -7.35 19.70 -14.11
N ASP A 225 -6.16 20.28 -14.16
CA ASP A 225 -4.95 19.56 -14.55
C ASP A 225 -4.78 18.40 -13.55
N GLN A 226 -4.94 17.15 -14.02
CA GLN A 226 -4.81 15.90 -13.23
C GLN A 226 -3.43 15.68 -12.56
N ILE A 227 -2.57 16.70 -12.60
CA ILE A 227 -1.33 16.78 -11.86
C ILE A 227 -1.68 17.39 -10.49
N PRO A 228 -1.27 16.79 -9.36
CA PRO A 228 -1.42 17.43 -8.05
C PRO A 228 -0.94 18.89 -8.13
N ASN A 229 -1.85 19.83 -7.88
CA ASN A 229 -1.54 21.24 -7.96
C ASN A 229 -0.45 21.60 -6.95
N TRP A 230 0.40 22.55 -7.31
CA TRP A 230 1.31 23.15 -6.36
C TRP A 230 0.49 23.89 -5.31
N TYR A 231 0.66 23.50 -4.06
CA TYR A 231 0.11 24.21 -2.92
C TYR A 231 1.14 25.19 -2.39
N GLN A 232 0.73 26.42 -2.15
CA GLN A 232 1.50 27.41 -1.42
C GLN A 232 0.66 27.88 -0.24
N LYS A 233 1.26 27.92 0.95
CA LYS A 233 0.62 28.47 2.14
C LYS A 233 0.32 29.96 1.90
N THR A 234 -0.91 30.37 2.15
CA THR A 234 -1.38 31.75 1.89
C THR A 234 -1.17 32.69 3.07
N TYR A 235 -0.83 32.14 4.24
CA TYR A 235 -0.59 32.89 5.48
C TYR A 235 0.68 32.36 6.18
N LEU A 236 1.41 33.24 6.84
CA LEU A 236 2.61 32.90 7.60
C LEU A 236 2.53 33.47 9.00
N ASP A 237 3.11 32.75 9.96
CA ASP A 237 3.28 33.28 11.30
C ASP A 237 4.21 34.50 11.27
N THR A 238 3.84 35.55 12.00
CA THR A 238 4.68 36.73 12.21
C THR A 238 6.05 36.42 12.81
N ALA A 239 6.20 35.32 13.55
CA ALA A 239 7.46 34.84 14.10
C ALA A 239 8.31 34.03 13.09
N TYR A 240 7.71 33.52 12.01
CA TYR A 240 8.40 32.68 11.03
C TYR A 240 9.42 33.47 10.22
N ARG A 241 10.70 33.05 10.26
CA ARG A 241 11.81 33.65 9.48
C ARG A 241 12.46 32.68 8.48
N GLY A 242 11.86 31.51 8.27
CA GLY A 242 12.38 30.52 7.34
C GLY A 242 12.05 30.81 5.86
N PRO A 243 12.61 30.02 4.94
CA PRO A 243 12.27 30.11 3.51
C PRO A 243 10.81 29.67 3.24
N ILE A 244 10.18 30.26 2.23
CA ILE A 244 8.81 29.93 1.81
C ILE A 244 8.87 28.99 0.61
N PHE A 245 8.11 27.90 0.64
CA PHE A 245 8.04 26.93 -0.43
C PHE A 245 6.63 26.82 -1.02
N LYS A 246 6.57 26.26 -2.22
CA LYS A 246 5.39 25.54 -2.69
C LYS A 246 5.65 24.05 -2.65
N TYR A 247 4.60 23.28 -2.42
CA TYR A 247 4.60 21.84 -2.21
C TYR A 247 3.75 21.16 -3.27
N ARG A 248 4.20 20.01 -3.76
CA ARG A 248 3.40 19.16 -4.63
C ARG A 248 3.56 17.70 -4.23
N ARG A 249 2.45 17.02 -3.98
CA ARG A 249 2.47 15.62 -3.55
C ARG A 249 2.97 14.67 -4.66
N ARG A 250 3.88 13.78 -4.28
CA ARG A 250 4.34 12.64 -5.08
C ARG A 250 3.41 11.46 -4.83
N ARG A 251 2.99 10.79 -5.90
CA ARG A 251 2.21 9.54 -5.83
C ARG A 251 3.10 8.40 -6.29
N HIS A 252 3.36 7.44 -5.42
CA HIS A 252 4.17 6.27 -5.75
C HIS A 252 3.27 5.13 -6.25
N PHE A 253 3.78 4.36 -7.20
CA PHE A 253 3.21 3.08 -7.58
C PHE A 253 3.72 1.99 -6.66
N SER A 254 2.82 1.08 -6.28
CA SER A 254 3.15 -0.08 -5.44
C SER A 254 4.12 -1.00 -6.16
N ALA A 255 5.05 -1.58 -5.40
CA ALA A 255 5.98 -2.57 -5.92
C ALA A 255 5.25 -3.81 -6.48
N ALA A 256 4.16 -4.24 -5.84
CA ALA A 256 3.33 -5.35 -6.30
C ALA A 256 2.70 -5.07 -7.67
N SER A 257 2.14 -3.86 -7.88
CA SER A 257 1.58 -3.44 -9.16
C SER A 257 2.61 -3.48 -10.29
N LEU A 258 3.83 -3.00 -10.02
CA LEU A 258 4.93 -3.02 -10.99
C LEU A 258 5.37 -4.45 -11.33
N ALA A 259 5.43 -5.32 -10.32
CA ALA A 259 5.73 -6.73 -10.54
C ALA A 259 4.66 -7.41 -11.42
N ILE A 260 3.38 -7.16 -11.15
CA ILE A 260 2.27 -7.69 -11.96
C ILE A 260 2.36 -7.19 -13.40
N ARG A 261 2.61 -5.89 -13.59
CA ARG A 261 2.80 -5.30 -14.91
C ARG A 261 3.97 -5.94 -15.67
N PHE A 262 5.11 -6.16 -15.00
CA PHE A 262 6.26 -6.84 -15.58
C PHE A 262 5.93 -8.29 -15.96
N LEU A 263 5.29 -9.05 -15.06
CA LEU A 263 4.92 -10.45 -15.29
C LEU A 263 3.97 -10.60 -16.49
N ASN A 264 3.06 -9.64 -16.67
CA ASN A 264 2.17 -9.59 -17.84
C ASN A 264 2.90 -9.33 -19.17
N GLN A 265 4.07 -8.69 -19.15
CA GLN A 265 4.84 -8.36 -20.35
C GLN A 265 5.80 -9.47 -20.80
N ILE A 266 6.17 -10.39 -19.90
CA ILE A 266 7.07 -11.49 -20.23
C ILE A 266 6.32 -12.76 -20.64
N THR A 267 7.01 -13.66 -21.33
CA THR A 267 6.41 -14.91 -21.79
C THR A 267 6.15 -15.87 -20.63
N LYS A 268 5.14 -16.75 -20.78
CA LYS A 268 4.87 -17.85 -19.84
C LYS A 268 6.11 -18.66 -19.50
N ARG A 269 6.95 -18.97 -20.51
CA ARG A 269 8.20 -19.70 -20.29
C ARG A 269 9.13 -18.96 -19.32
N GLN A 270 9.30 -17.65 -19.49
CA GLN A 270 10.13 -16.85 -18.60
C GLN A 270 9.54 -16.79 -17.18
N ARG A 271 8.22 -16.64 -17.05
CA ARG A 271 7.54 -16.68 -15.75
C ARG A 271 7.78 -17.97 -14.98
N LEU A 272 7.76 -19.11 -15.68
CA LEU A 272 8.05 -20.43 -15.11
C LEU A 272 9.52 -20.61 -14.69
N CYS A 273 10.43 -19.76 -15.18
CA CYS A 273 11.84 -19.78 -14.77
C CYS A 273 12.09 -18.96 -13.50
N ILE A 274 11.26 -17.96 -13.20
CA ILE A 274 11.41 -17.12 -12.00
C ILE A 274 11.26 -17.99 -10.75
N ARG A 275 12.14 -17.78 -9.77
CA ARG A 275 12.10 -18.48 -8.48
C ARG A 275 11.71 -17.56 -7.34
N HIS A 276 12.16 -16.31 -7.38
CA HIS A 276 11.98 -15.42 -6.25
C HIS A 276 11.73 -13.98 -6.69
N LEU A 277 10.64 -13.40 -6.17
CA LEU A 277 10.31 -11.99 -6.28
C LEU A 277 10.39 -11.35 -4.90
N ILE A 278 11.09 -10.22 -4.83
CA ILE A 278 11.10 -9.34 -3.66
C ILE A 278 10.21 -8.16 -3.99
N ILE A 279 9.09 -8.03 -3.29
CA ILE A 279 8.16 -6.91 -3.43
C ILE A 279 8.44 -5.96 -2.27
N ASN A 280 9.09 -4.83 -2.54
CA ASN A 280 9.54 -3.89 -1.50
C ASN A 280 8.64 -2.66 -1.47
N GLU A 281 7.58 -2.68 -0.67
CA GLU A 281 6.72 -1.53 -0.39
C GLU A 281 7.42 -0.57 0.60
N ASP A 282 8.42 0.14 0.10
CA ASP A 282 9.32 1.02 0.86
C ASP A 282 8.87 2.48 0.92
N ARG A 283 7.78 2.85 0.25
CA ARG A 283 7.10 4.14 0.37
C ARG A 283 5.60 3.93 0.35
N LEU A 284 4.87 4.91 0.86
CA LEU A 284 3.43 4.96 0.67
C LEU A 284 3.09 5.09 -0.82
N SER A 285 2.43 4.06 -1.36
CA SER A 285 1.92 4.03 -2.72
C SER A 285 0.43 4.38 -2.82
N GLY A 286 -0.11 4.36 -4.05
CA GLY A 286 -1.53 4.60 -4.37
C GLY A 286 -2.52 3.77 -3.54
N PRO A 287 -3.84 3.98 -3.72
CA PRO A 287 -4.85 3.48 -2.80
C PRO A 287 -4.80 1.95 -2.64
N ARG A 288 -4.89 1.53 -1.38
CA ARG A 288 -4.99 0.14 -0.90
C ARG A 288 -3.86 -0.82 -1.34
N PRO A 289 -2.58 -0.48 -1.13
CA PRO A 289 -1.49 -1.37 -1.51
C PRO A 289 -1.50 -2.71 -0.76
N GLU A 290 -2.17 -2.78 0.39
CA GLU A 290 -2.38 -3.99 1.15
C GLU A 290 -3.04 -5.13 0.35
N CYS A 291 -3.93 -4.81 -0.59
CA CYS A 291 -4.63 -5.82 -1.40
C CYS A 291 -3.87 -6.20 -2.68
N HIS A 292 -2.83 -5.45 -3.06
CA HIS A 292 -2.16 -5.65 -4.34
C HIS A 292 -1.53 -7.04 -4.55
N PRO A 293 -1.02 -7.73 -3.50
CA PRO A 293 -0.52 -9.09 -3.66
C PRO A 293 -1.58 -10.11 -4.14
N LEU A 294 -2.88 -9.82 -4.03
CA LEU A 294 -3.94 -10.64 -4.62
C LEU A 294 -3.73 -10.81 -6.14
N GLY A 295 -3.27 -9.76 -6.81
CA GLY A 295 -2.93 -9.80 -8.23
C GLY A 295 -1.75 -10.71 -8.59
N LEU A 296 -0.97 -11.16 -7.60
CA LEU A 296 0.15 -12.10 -7.80
C LEU A 296 -0.28 -13.58 -7.75
N ILE A 297 -1.47 -13.88 -7.21
CA ILE A 297 -1.98 -15.26 -7.04
C ILE A 297 -1.97 -16.06 -8.37
N PRO A 298 -2.44 -15.52 -9.52
CA PRO A 298 -2.43 -16.28 -10.77
C PRO A 298 -1.03 -16.74 -11.18
N PHE A 299 0.01 -15.97 -10.88
CA PHE A 299 1.39 -16.32 -11.22
C PHE A 299 1.97 -17.37 -10.27
N CYS A 300 1.59 -17.35 -8.99
CA CYS A 300 1.95 -18.42 -8.05
C CYS A 300 1.26 -19.75 -8.41
N ARG A 301 0.01 -19.70 -8.87
CA ARG A 301 -0.71 -20.87 -9.40
C ARG A 301 -0.06 -21.40 -10.69
N GLU A 302 0.37 -20.50 -11.59
CA GLU A 302 1.08 -20.87 -12.82
C GLU A 302 2.46 -21.48 -12.54
N ASN A 303 3.18 -20.94 -11.56
CA ASN A 303 4.52 -21.36 -11.18
C ASN A 303 4.58 -21.70 -9.67
N PRO A 304 4.36 -22.98 -9.29
CA PRO A 304 4.43 -23.40 -7.88
C PRO A 304 5.81 -23.27 -7.23
N LYS A 305 6.86 -23.00 -8.02
CA LYS A 305 8.23 -22.74 -7.53
C LYS A 305 8.51 -21.25 -7.32
N LEU A 306 7.54 -20.39 -7.62
CA LEU A 306 7.62 -18.97 -7.36
C LEU A 306 7.42 -18.72 -5.87
N TYR A 307 8.39 -18.03 -5.27
CA TYR A 307 8.32 -17.49 -3.93
C TYR A 307 8.29 -15.96 -3.99
N ILE A 308 7.47 -15.36 -3.12
CA ILE A 308 7.27 -13.92 -2.99
C ILE A 308 7.63 -13.53 -1.55
N ASP A 309 8.67 -12.70 -1.41
CA ASP A 309 9.03 -12.01 -0.18
C ASP A 309 8.49 -10.59 -0.25
N HIS A 310 7.27 -10.40 0.28
CA HIS A 310 6.60 -9.11 0.31
C HIS A 310 7.03 -8.35 1.58
N ARG A 311 7.65 -7.19 1.40
CA ARG A 311 8.24 -6.39 2.46
C ARG A 311 7.53 -5.06 2.54
N VAL A 312 7.09 -4.68 3.73
CA VAL A 312 6.39 -3.42 3.97
C VAL A 312 7.18 -2.61 4.99
N ASN A 313 7.64 -1.44 4.58
CA ASN A 313 8.40 -0.56 5.47
C ASN A 313 7.47 0.10 6.50
N LEU A 314 7.79 -0.08 7.77
CA LEU A 314 6.99 0.33 8.90
C LEU A 314 6.85 1.86 8.96
N TRP A 315 7.96 2.57 8.81
CA TRP A 315 8.00 4.02 8.95
C TRP A 315 7.45 4.75 7.73
N ARG A 316 7.88 4.32 6.55
CA ARG A 316 7.60 5.03 5.30
C ARG A 316 6.30 4.58 4.65
N SER A 317 5.90 3.32 4.78
CA SER A 317 4.67 2.82 4.14
C SER A 317 3.54 2.73 5.16
N PHE A 318 3.75 1.96 6.21
CA PHE A 318 2.70 1.60 7.17
C PHE A 318 2.24 2.78 8.03
N ILE A 319 3.14 3.42 8.78
CA ILE A 319 2.82 4.55 9.68
C ILE A 319 2.25 5.73 8.88
N MET A 320 2.84 6.06 7.73
CA MET A 320 2.34 7.14 6.86
C MET A 320 0.91 6.94 6.35
N ARG A 321 0.40 5.71 6.38
CA ARG A 321 -1.00 5.39 6.06
C ARG A 321 -1.91 5.53 7.28
N THR A 322 -1.41 5.21 8.48
CA THR A 322 -2.16 5.25 9.74
C THR A 322 -2.21 6.63 10.38
N CYS A 323 -1.27 7.53 10.06
CA CYS A 323 -1.42 8.94 10.38
C CYS A 323 -2.71 9.41 9.71
N GLY A 324 -3.67 9.90 10.50
CA GLY A 324 -5.10 10.07 10.15
C GLY A 324 -5.41 10.83 8.87
N HIS A 325 -4.44 11.44 8.20
CA HIS A 325 -4.51 11.80 6.80
C HIS A 325 -3.15 11.50 6.19
N SER A 326 -3.11 10.75 5.09
CA SER A 326 -1.93 10.77 4.25
C SER A 326 -1.65 12.24 3.92
N PRO A 327 -0.47 12.79 4.28
CA PRO A 327 -0.32 14.21 4.51
C PRO A 327 -0.80 15.02 3.30
N SER A 328 -1.67 15.99 3.55
CA SER A 328 -2.07 16.93 2.50
C SER A 328 -0.94 17.95 2.27
N PRO A 329 -0.80 18.52 1.06
CA PRO A 329 0.16 19.60 0.84
C PRO A 329 0.01 20.77 1.82
N GLY A 330 -1.22 21.06 2.26
CA GLY A 330 -1.53 22.09 3.24
C GLY A 330 -1.01 21.77 4.64
N GLN A 331 -1.24 20.54 5.11
CA GLN A 331 -0.74 20.08 6.41
C GLN A 331 0.80 20.12 6.46
N VAL A 332 1.47 19.66 5.40
CA VAL A 332 2.94 19.67 5.36
C VAL A 332 3.50 21.09 5.31
N ALA A 333 2.89 21.98 4.51
CA ALA A 333 3.27 23.38 4.51
C ALA A 333 3.06 24.02 5.89
N HIS A 334 1.99 23.65 6.58
CA HIS A 334 1.75 24.10 7.95
C HIS A 334 2.84 23.60 8.90
N SER A 335 3.15 22.30 8.93
CA SER A 335 4.19 21.76 9.82
C SER A 335 5.60 22.23 9.49
N ALA A 336 5.91 22.50 8.22
CA ALA A 336 7.26 22.93 7.79
C ALA A 336 7.49 24.44 7.92
N GLU A 337 6.44 25.26 7.85
CA GLU A 337 6.53 26.74 7.80
C GLU A 337 5.74 27.43 8.94
N THR A 338 5.66 26.79 10.11
CA THR A 338 5.09 27.37 11.33
C THR A 338 6.11 27.26 12.46
N VAL A 339 6.16 28.27 13.32
CA VAL A 339 6.93 28.21 14.57
C VAL A 339 5.98 27.61 15.61
N VAL A 340 6.33 26.45 16.15
CA VAL A 340 5.56 25.85 17.25
C VAL A 340 6.00 26.56 18.53
N ASP A 341 5.08 27.25 19.21
CA ASP A 341 5.32 27.74 20.57
C ASP A 341 5.29 26.55 21.53
N GLU A 342 6.27 26.46 22.45
CA GLU A 342 6.38 25.36 23.42
C GLU A 342 5.12 25.19 24.30
N GLU A 343 4.27 26.22 24.40
CA GLU A 343 3.01 26.20 25.15
C GLU A 343 1.83 25.55 24.38
N ASP A 344 1.90 25.45 23.04
CA ASP A 344 0.82 24.86 22.20
C ASP A 344 0.92 23.33 22.06
N GLU A 345 2.06 22.72 22.42
CA GLU A 345 2.25 21.26 22.42
C GLU A 345 1.45 20.54 23.52
N GLU A 346 0.98 21.28 24.55
CA GLU A 346 0.27 20.68 25.69
C GLU A 346 -1.21 20.37 25.39
N PHE A 347 -1.79 20.98 24.33
CA PHE A 347 -3.22 20.88 24.01
C PHE A 347 -3.56 20.30 22.63
N HIS A 348 -2.56 19.99 21.79
CA HIS A 348 -2.74 19.44 20.44
C HIS A 348 -1.82 18.24 20.18
N MET A 349 -2.28 17.27 19.38
CA MET A 349 -1.43 16.16 18.91
C MET A 349 -0.24 16.74 18.15
N GLY A 350 0.97 16.50 18.66
CA GLY A 350 2.19 16.95 18.03
C GLY A 350 2.32 16.35 16.63
N SER A 351 2.98 17.05 15.70
CA SER A 351 3.23 16.50 14.36
C SER A 351 4.07 15.21 14.37
N HIS A 352 4.72 14.93 15.51
CA HIS A 352 5.50 13.74 15.82
C HIS A 352 4.70 12.61 16.46
N GLN A 353 3.39 12.74 16.62
CA GLN A 353 2.56 11.76 17.32
C GLN A 353 1.54 11.10 16.40
N VAL A 354 1.19 9.85 16.70
CA VAL A 354 0.11 9.12 16.03
C VAL A 354 -0.88 8.54 17.02
N PHE A 355 -2.13 8.45 16.61
CA PHE A 355 -3.14 7.71 17.34
C PHE A 355 -2.79 6.22 17.37
N THR A 356 -2.68 5.67 18.57
CA THR A 356 -2.43 4.23 18.79
C THR A 356 -3.50 3.37 18.10
N SER A 357 -4.77 3.81 18.14
CA SER A 357 -5.88 3.13 17.47
C SER A 357 -5.70 3.06 15.95
N SER A 358 -5.19 4.10 15.31
CA SER A 358 -4.93 4.10 13.87
C SER A 358 -3.78 3.14 13.50
N VAL A 359 -2.73 3.08 14.32
CA VAL A 359 -1.62 2.12 14.15
C VAL A 359 -2.14 0.69 14.25
N ILE A 360 -2.96 0.41 15.27
CA ILE A 360 -3.62 -0.90 15.44
C ILE A 360 -4.49 -1.23 14.22
N GLN A 361 -5.31 -0.29 13.76
CA GLN A 361 -6.18 -0.50 12.60
C GLN A 361 -5.36 -0.84 11.35
N GLY A 362 -4.30 -0.08 11.06
CA GLY A 362 -3.42 -0.36 9.92
C GLY A 362 -2.81 -1.76 9.99
N PHE A 363 -2.48 -2.25 11.18
CA PHE A 363 -1.93 -3.59 11.37
C PHE A 363 -2.98 -4.65 11.07
N VAL A 364 -4.18 -4.49 11.60
CA VAL A 364 -5.29 -5.41 11.39
C VAL A 364 -5.60 -5.48 9.89
N ASP A 365 -5.61 -4.35 9.20
CA ASP A 365 -5.84 -4.31 7.76
C ASP A 365 -4.75 -5.07 7.02
N TRP A 366 -3.50 -4.62 7.10
CA TRP A 366 -2.40 -5.19 6.34
C TRP A 366 -2.10 -6.64 6.68
N LEU A 367 -1.94 -6.94 7.98
CA LEU A 367 -1.35 -8.19 8.40
C LEU A 367 -2.36 -9.28 8.65
N VAL A 368 -3.59 -8.91 9.02
CA VAL A 368 -4.64 -9.87 9.35
C VAL A 368 -5.63 -9.98 8.19
N VAL A 369 -6.31 -8.90 7.82
CA VAL A 369 -7.36 -8.92 6.79
C VAL A 369 -6.77 -9.31 5.44
N HIS A 370 -5.79 -8.56 4.92
CA HIS A 370 -5.27 -8.82 3.58
C HIS A 370 -4.46 -10.10 3.48
N THR A 371 -3.66 -10.43 4.49
CA THR A 371 -2.97 -11.74 4.51
C THR A 371 -3.97 -12.89 4.51
N THR A 372 -5.04 -12.79 5.31
CA THR A 372 -6.10 -13.81 5.32
C THR A 372 -6.78 -13.93 3.96
N GLU A 373 -7.10 -12.81 3.32
CA GLU A 373 -7.67 -12.79 1.96
C GLU A 373 -6.74 -13.44 0.95
N ILE A 374 -5.46 -13.09 0.97
CA ILE A 374 -4.45 -13.65 0.08
C ILE A 374 -4.39 -15.17 0.22
N LEU A 375 -4.41 -15.69 1.45
CA LEU A 375 -4.39 -17.13 1.73
C LEU A 375 -5.69 -17.82 1.31
N ASP A 376 -6.85 -17.23 1.64
CA ASP A 376 -8.17 -17.76 1.30
C ASP A 376 -8.40 -17.81 -0.21
N GLU A 377 -7.87 -16.83 -0.95
CA GLU A 377 -7.86 -16.79 -2.41
C GLU A 377 -6.83 -17.76 -3.02
N GLY A 378 -6.20 -18.61 -2.23
CA GLY A 378 -5.37 -19.70 -2.70
C GLY A 378 -3.91 -19.34 -2.97
N MET A 379 -3.39 -18.28 -2.34
CA MET A 379 -1.95 -18.13 -2.19
C MET A 379 -1.42 -19.21 -1.24
N SER A 380 -0.43 -19.99 -1.68
CA SER A 380 0.18 -20.99 -0.81
C SER A 380 1.08 -20.35 0.24
N LEU A 381 1.02 -20.85 1.49
CA LEU A 381 2.00 -20.54 2.55
C LEU A 381 3.45 -20.81 2.08
N ALA A 382 3.65 -21.77 1.16
CA ALA A 382 4.95 -22.07 0.60
C ALA A 382 5.46 -21.00 -0.37
N SER A 383 4.57 -20.21 -0.98
CA SER A 383 4.88 -19.25 -2.04
C SER A 383 4.91 -17.80 -1.58
N TYR A 384 4.50 -17.49 -0.34
CA TYR A 384 4.36 -16.11 0.12
C TYR A 384 4.82 -15.92 1.57
N THR A 385 5.50 -14.81 1.83
CA THR A 385 5.83 -14.26 3.14
C THR A 385 5.54 -12.77 3.13
N LEU A 386 5.02 -12.26 4.25
CA LEU A 386 4.90 -10.83 4.50
C LEU A 386 5.87 -10.44 5.63
N THR A 387 6.85 -9.61 5.30
CA THR A 387 7.91 -9.14 6.18
C THR A 387 7.69 -7.67 6.52
N LEU A 388 7.65 -7.34 7.81
CA LEU A 388 7.71 -5.97 8.28
C LEU A 388 9.16 -5.48 8.33
N ASP A 389 9.42 -4.36 7.69
CA ASP A 389 10.73 -3.71 7.66
C ASP A 389 10.75 -2.50 8.61
N GLY A 390 11.47 -2.62 9.72
CA GLY A 390 11.63 -1.59 10.74
C GLY A 390 12.65 -0.49 10.40
N ASP A 391 13.27 -0.51 9.22
CA ASP A 391 14.23 0.53 8.85
C ASP A 391 13.54 1.92 8.77
N PRO A 392 14.16 2.99 9.31
CA PRO A 392 15.58 3.05 9.65
C PRO A 392 15.91 2.86 11.14
N ASP A 393 14.91 2.71 12.03
CA ASP A 393 15.12 2.56 13.48
C ASP A 393 14.52 1.25 13.98
N LEU A 394 15.35 0.20 13.96
CA LEU A 394 14.94 -1.14 14.38
C LEU A 394 14.58 -1.20 15.87
N ASN A 395 15.30 -0.46 16.73
CA ASN A 395 15.05 -0.47 18.17
C ASN A 395 13.72 0.21 18.49
N TYR A 396 13.42 1.32 17.82
CA TYR A 396 12.15 1.99 18.03
C TYR A 396 10.98 1.23 17.39
N SER A 397 11.23 0.49 16.30
CA SER A 397 10.27 -0.48 15.77
C SER A 397 9.91 -1.56 16.79
N THR A 398 10.92 -2.08 17.52
CA THR A 398 10.70 -2.99 18.67
C THR A 398 9.86 -2.34 19.76
N GLU A 399 10.18 -1.11 20.15
CA GLU A 399 9.45 -0.37 21.19
C GLU A 399 7.99 -0.17 20.82
N MET A 400 7.71 0.30 19.60
CA MET A 400 6.34 0.47 19.10
C MET A 400 5.57 -0.86 19.13
N PHE A 401 6.20 -1.96 18.71
CA PHE A 401 5.56 -3.27 18.74
C PHE A 401 5.27 -3.76 20.15
N ASN A 402 6.19 -3.57 21.10
CA ASN A 402 5.99 -3.94 22.49
C ASN A 402 4.91 -3.11 23.18
N THR A 403 4.82 -1.81 22.86
CA THR A 403 3.88 -0.89 23.50
C THR A 403 2.49 -0.98 22.91
N ILE A 404 2.37 -0.99 21.57
CA ILE A 404 1.08 -0.91 20.87
C ILE A 404 0.57 -2.31 20.48
N MET A 405 1.44 -3.10 19.84
CA MET A 405 0.98 -4.29 19.11
C MET A 405 0.89 -5.53 19.99
N LYS A 406 1.65 -5.61 21.08
CA LYS A 406 1.76 -6.80 21.92
C LYS A 406 0.46 -7.23 22.58
N PRO A 407 -0.31 -6.35 23.25
CA PRO A 407 -1.63 -6.70 23.77
C PRO A 407 -2.60 -7.12 22.65
N MET A 408 -2.56 -6.39 21.53
CA MET A 408 -3.43 -6.60 20.39
C MET A 408 -3.22 -7.99 19.76
N ILE A 409 -1.97 -8.36 19.47
CA ILE A 409 -1.59 -9.66 18.90
C ILE A 409 -1.99 -10.80 19.84
N ALA A 410 -1.84 -10.63 21.15
CA ALA A 410 -2.30 -11.62 22.12
C ALA A 410 -3.84 -11.76 22.07
N GLY A 411 -4.59 -10.65 22.07
CA GLY A 411 -6.05 -10.67 21.92
C GLY A 411 -6.52 -11.34 20.63
N LEU A 412 -5.88 -11.06 19.51
CA LEU A 412 -6.17 -11.72 18.24
C LEU A 412 -5.86 -13.22 18.27
N THR A 413 -4.74 -13.60 18.89
CA THR A 413 -4.36 -15.02 19.07
C THR A 413 -5.42 -15.79 19.86
N MET A 414 -6.04 -15.14 20.85
CA MET A 414 -7.09 -15.73 21.68
C MET A 414 -8.41 -15.92 20.93
N ASN A 415 -8.81 -14.91 20.17
CA ASN A 415 -10.20 -14.77 19.70
C ASN A 415 -10.38 -15.10 18.20
N SER A 416 -9.36 -15.60 17.50
CA SER A 416 -9.44 -15.90 16.07
C SER A 416 -8.64 -17.14 15.67
N ASP A 417 -8.86 -17.62 14.45
CA ASP A 417 -8.19 -18.81 13.88
C ASP A 417 -6.85 -18.49 13.22
N ILE A 418 -6.29 -17.29 13.43
CA ILE A 418 -5.07 -16.80 12.75
C ILE A 418 -3.83 -17.67 12.96
N VAL A 419 -3.71 -18.35 14.11
CA VAL A 419 -2.64 -19.33 14.35
C VAL A 419 -2.86 -20.58 13.50
N ALA A 420 -4.10 -21.09 13.44
CA ALA A 420 -4.45 -22.24 12.62
C ALA A 420 -4.29 -21.94 11.12
N ARG A 421 -4.51 -20.69 10.70
CA ARG A 421 -4.23 -20.20 9.33
C ARG A 421 -2.74 -19.99 9.03
N GLY A 422 -1.86 -20.12 10.02
CA GLY A 422 -0.41 -19.93 9.87
C GLY A 422 0.04 -18.48 9.71
N ILE A 423 -0.81 -17.52 10.07
CA ILE A 423 -0.48 -16.07 10.05
C ILE A 423 0.40 -15.74 11.25
N PHE A 424 0.02 -16.19 12.44
CA PHE A 424 0.86 -16.18 13.63
C PHE A 424 1.41 -17.56 13.93
N THR A 425 2.56 -17.55 14.60
CA THR A 425 3.18 -18.73 15.17
C THR A 425 2.40 -19.18 16.41
N ALA A 426 2.50 -20.46 16.78
CA ALA A 426 1.84 -20.98 17.97
C ALA A 426 2.41 -20.36 19.27
N PRO A 427 1.59 -20.10 20.31
CA PRO A 427 2.02 -19.44 21.55
C PRO A 427 3.13 -20.14 22.35
N ASP A 428 3.32 -21.44 22.14
CA ASP A 428 4.33 -22.27 22.79
C ASP A 428 5.65 -22.34 21.99
N HIS A 429 5.68 -21.78 20.78
CA HIS A 429 6.86 -21.79 19.92
C HIS A 429 7.83 -20.65 20.27
N PRO A 430 9.16 -20.85 20.15
CA PRO A 430 10.17 -19.81 20.45
C PRO A 430 10.01 -18.51 19.64
N ASP A 431 9.49 -18.62 18.42
CA ASP A 431 9.27 -17.49 17.51
C ASP A 431 7.89 -16.83 17.69
N TYR A 432 7.14 -17.09 18.76
CA TYR A 432 5.87 -16.39 19.00
C TYR A 432 6.12 -14.88 19.21
N PRO A 433 5.38 -13.96 18.52
CA PRO A 433 4.22 -14.20 17.65
C PRO A 433 4.51 -14.52 16.18
N PHE A 434 5.68 -14.14 15.67
CA PHE A 434 6.19 -14.52 14.36
C PHE A 434 7.71 -14.29 14.27
N MET A 435 8.40 -14.95 13.36
CA MET A 435 9.86 -15.00 13.33
C MET A 435 10.55 -13.64 13.03
N THR A 436 11.63 -13.36 13.76
CA THR A 436 12.57 -12.27 13.48
C THR A 436 13.71 -12.73 12.57
N ARG A 437 13.89 -12.08 11.42
CA ARG A 437 15.02 -12.30 10.49
C ARG A 437 16.27 -11.58 10.99
N ARG A 438 17.44 -12.18 10.76
CA ARG A 438 18.74 -11.54 11.08
C ARG A 438 19.12 -10.45 10.08
N SER A 439 18.65 -10.58 8.84
CA SER A 439 18.93 -9.65 7.76
C SER A 439 17.82 -9.69 6.71
N MET A 440 17.56 -8.55 6.09
CA MET A 440 16.68 -8.44 4.92
C MET A 440 17.26 -9.07 3.65
N THR A 441 18.52 -9.47 3.64
CA THR A 441 19.12 -10.23 2.53
C THR A 441 18.91 -11.74 2.67
N GLU A 442 18.68 -12.24 3.89
CA GLU A 442 18.52 -13.66 4.16
C GLU A 442 17.08 -14.11 3.94
N ILE A 443 16.86 -15.06 3.04
CA ILE A 443 15.53 -15.66 2.81
C ILE A 443 15.42 -16.91 3.67
N THR A 444 14.40 -16.97 4.53
CA THR A 444 14.16 -18.16 5.33
C THR A 444 13.49 -19.25 4.49
N PRO A 445 14.11 -20.46 4.39
CA PRO A 445 13.51 -21.60 3.72
C PRO A 445 12.11 -21.93 4.25
N VAL A 446 11.22 -22.39 3.37
CA VAL A 446 9.80 -22.68 3.70
C VAL A 446 9.64 -23.61 4.89
N ASP A 447 10.47 -24.65 4.96
CA ASP A 447 10.50 -25.66 6.02
C ASP A 447 10.93 -25.12 7.39
N LYS A 448 11.54 -23.94 7.42
CA LYS A 448 12.02 -23.28 8.65
C LYS A 448 11.15 -22.10 9.09
N ARG A 449 10.08 -21.78 8.35
CA ARG A 449 9.19 -20.67 8.69
C ARG A 449 8.19 -21.11 9.75
N SER A 450 8.08 -20.34 10.83
CA SER A 450 7.10 -20.56 11.91
C SER A 450 5.72 -19.94 11.60
N SER A 451 5.66 -19.01 10.65
CA SER A 451 4.43 -18.36 10.15
C SER A 451 4.69 -17.65 8.81
N VAL A 452 3.62 -17.10 8.20
CA VAL A 452 3.71 -16.23 7.01
C VAL A 452 4.32 -14.87 7.33
N LEU A 453 4.10 -14.36 8.54
CA LEU A 453 4.61 -13.07 8.98
C LEU A 453 6.06 -13.17 9.43
N GLN A 454 6.85 -12.14 9.14
CA GLN A 454 8.22 -11.99 9.60
C GLN A 454 8.52 -10.51 9.87
N CYS A 455 9.63 -10.22 10.55
CA CYS A 455 10.16 -8.86 10.68
C CYS A 455 11.71 -8.87 10.68
N ASN A 456 12.34 -7.70 10.62
CA ASN A 456 13.79 -7.52 10.75
C ASN A 456 14.23 -6.80 12.04
N PHE A 457 13.32 -6.54 12.96
CA PHE A 457 13.58 -5.98 14.28
C PHE A 457 13.21 -7.00 15.36
N THR A 458 13.82 -6.93 16.54
CA THR A 458 13.52 -7.88 17.62
C THR A 458 12.11 -7.64 18.15
N LEU A 459 11.41 -8.72 18.51
CA LEU A 459 10.17 -8.62 19.27
C LEU A 459 10.39 -8.97 20.74
N ASP A 460 11.62 -9.22 21.19
CA ASP A 460 11.93 -9.74 22.54
C ASP A 460 11.23 -11.08 22.81
N GLN A 461 11.41 -11.97 21.84
CA GLN A 461 10.79 -13.30 21.80
C GLN A 461 11.49 -14.28 22.77
N PRO A 462 10.79 -15.34 23.23
CA PRO A 462 9.36 -15.61 23.01
C PRO A 462 8.46 -14.76 23.91
N TRP A 463 7.28 -14.37 23.40
CA TRP A 463 6.27 -13.72 24.21
C TRP A 463 5.54 -14.69 25.14
N SER A 464 5.35 -14.29 26.39
CA SER A 464 4.51 -15.05 27.33
C SER A 464 3.03 -14.72 27.12
N TYR A 465 2.40 -15.38 26.14
CA TYR A 465 0.98 -15.19 25.80
C TYR A 465 0.06 -15.16 27.03
N LYS A 466 0.20 -16.13 27.94
CA LYS A 466 -0.62 -16.23 29.16
C LYS A 466 -0.42 -15.06 30.12
N ASN A 467 0.81 -14.54 30.22
CA ASN A 467 1.07 -13.39 31.09
C ASN A 467 0.50 -12.13 30.47
N ILE A 468 0.65 -11.94 29.15
CA ILE A 468 0.10 -10.77 28.44
C ILE A 468 -1.42 -10.70 28.61
N ILE A 469 -2.14 -11.80 28.38
CA ILE A 469 -3.61 -11.85 28.57
C ILE A 469 -4.00 -11.48 30.00
N LYS A 470 -3.23 -11.95 30.99
CA LYS A 470 -3.50 -11.67 32.41
C LYS A 470 -3.16 -10.24 32.82
N GLU A 471 -2.03 -9.71 32.36
CA GLU A 471 -1.54 -8.37 32.70
C GLU A 471 -2.38 -7.27 32.05
N GLU A 472 -2.85 -7.51 30.82
CA GLU A 472 -3.68 -6.58 30.05
C GLU A 472 -5.19 -6.79 30.28
N GLU A 473 -5.57 -7.71 31.17
CA GLU A 473 -6.96 -8.06 31.50
C GLU A 473 -7.83 -8.34 30.24
N ILE A 474 -7.27 -9.07 29.28
CA ILE A 474 -7.93 -9.34 27.99
C ILE A 474 -8.97 -10.45 28.20
N GLU A 475 -10.24 -10.09 28.12
CA GLU A 475 -11.36 -11.03 28.25
C GLU A 475 -11.63 -11.83 26.95
N PRO A 476 -12.04 -13.10 27.05
CA PRO A 476 -12.51 -13.87 25.90
C PRO A 476 -13.82 -13.27 25.36
N GLY A 477 -13.84 -12.86 24.09
CA GLY A 477 -15.01 -12.27 23.45
C GLY A 477 -15.03 -12.54 21.94
N GLU A 478 -16.22 -12.54 21.35
CA GLU A 478 -16.33 -12.59 19.89
C GLU A 478 -15.68 -11.34 19.29
N VAL A 479 -14.75 -11.52 18.35
CA VAL A 479 -14.24 -10.40 17.55
C VAL A 479 -15.40 -9.89 16.70
N GLU A 480 -16.12 -8.86 17.15
CA GLU A 480 -17.09 -8.21 16.27
C GLU A 480 -16.33 -7.66 15.07
N SER A 481 -16.69 -8.19 13.90
CA SER A 481 -16.08 -7.89 12.62
C SER A 481 -15.86 -6.39 12.45
N HIS A 482 -14.59 -6.00 12.33
CA HIS A 482 -14.09 -4.67 11.96
C HIS A 482 -14.46 -3.48 12.88
N ARG A 483 -15.39 -3.60 13.83
CA ARG A 483 -15.77 -2.50 14.73
C ARG A 483 -15.18 -2.60 16.14
N ALA A 484 -14.91 -3.79 16.65
CA ALA A 484 -14.51 -3.97 18.06
C ALA A 484 -13.01 -3.82 18.37
N LEU A 485 -12.15 -3.60 17.38
CA LEU A 485 -10.72 -3.32 17.63
C LEU A 485 -10.41 -1.84 17.76
N ASN A 486 -11.42 -0.97 17.66
CA ASN A 486 -11.31 0.37 18.21
C ASN A 486 -11.61 0.22 19.71
N PRO A 487 -10.61 0.31 20.62
CA PRO A 487 -10.86 0.18 22.04
C PRO A 487 -11.73 1.36 22.46
N VAL A 488 -13.04 1.17 22.45
CA VAL A 488 -13.99 2.10 23.07
C VAL A 488 -13.68 2.03 24.57
N GLY A 489 -12.80 2.91 25.04
CA GLY A 489 -12.46 3.04 26.45
C GLY A 489 -10.99 3.19 26.83
N ARG A 490 -10.02 3.23 25.89
CA ARG A 490 -8.68 3.80 26.22
C ARG A 490 -8.58 5.20 25.62
N ASP A 491 -8.76 6.19 26.48
CA ASP A 491 -8.50 7.61 26.26
C ASP A 491 -7.30 7.86 25.34
N SER A 492 -7.44 8.73 24.33
CA SER A 492 -6.40 9.63 23.80
C SER A 492 -4.92 9.17 23.84
N CYS A 493 -4.60 7.91 23.51
CA CYS A 493 -3.23 7.40 23.61
C CYS A 493 -2.45 7.73 22.33
N TRP A 494 -1.52 8.67 22.44
CA TRP A 494 -0.56 9.02 21.40
C TRP A 494 0.69 8.14 21.51
N PHE A 495 1.27 7.77 20.37
CA PHE A 495 2.61 7.21 20.31
C PHE A 495 3.51 8.19 19.55
N ASP A 496 4.66 8.52 20.14
CA ASP A 496 5.67 9.34 19.48
C ASP A 496 6.30 8.52 18.35
N ILE A 497 6.46 9.11 17.18
CA ILE A 497 7.10 8.50 16.01
C ILE A 497 8.36 9.25 15.59
N CYS A 498 8.81 10.20 16.41
CA CYS A 498 10.11 10.83 16.30
C CYS A 498 11.14 10.13 17.19
N THR A 499 12.30 9.89 16.62
CA THR A 499 13.49 9.37 17.31
C THR A 499 14.71 10.20 16.93
N PRO A 500 15.85 10.05 17.62
CA PRO A 500 17.11 10.65 17.18
C PRO A 500 17.53 10.26 15.76
N LEU A 501 16.98 9.16 15.21
CA LEU A 501 17.27 8.64 13.88
C LEU A 501 16.14 8.89 12.86
N VAL A 502 14.93 9.19 13.34
CA VAL A 502 13.73 9.36 12.54
C VAL A 502 13.04 10.67 12.93
N HIS A 503 13.06 11.66 12.03
CA HIS A 503 12.19 12.82 12.17
C HIS A 503 11.01 12.65 11.21
N ILE A 504 9.77 12.59 11.73
CA ILE A 504 8.61 12.28 10.89
C ILE A 504 8.38 13.32 9.79
N LEU A 505 8.70 14.59 10.05
CA LEU A 505 8.60 15.62 9.03
C LEU A 505 9.57 15.32 7.88
N ASP A 506 10.77 14.81 8.16
CA ASP A 506 11.74 14.47 7.11
C ASP A 506 11.21 13.33 6.24
N ILE A 507 10.68 12.28 6.86
CA ILE A 507 10.02 11.17 6.14
C ILE A 507 8.83 11.70 5.34
N THR A 508 8.01 12.56 5.93
CA THR A 508 6.84 13.16 5.28
C THR A 508 7.25 13.97 4.05
N LEU A 509 8.32 14.75 4.15
CA LEU A 509 8.82 15.58 3.05
C LEU A 509 9.38 14.75 1.88
N GLU A 510 9.74 13.47 2.08
CA GLU A 510 10.11 12.57 0.98
C GLU A 510 8.97 12.40 -0.06
N TYR A 511 7.71 12.58 0.40
CA TYR A 511 6.49 12.47 -0.41
C TYR A 511 6.12 13.75 -1.15
N PHE A 512 6.93 14.80 -1.09
CA PHE A 512 6.62 16.08 -1.73
C PHE A 512 7.78 16.58 -2.58
N ASP A 513 7.44 17.07 -3.77
CA ASP A 513 8.30 18.05 -4.43
C ASP A 513 8.18 19.38 -3.68
N ARG A 514 9.32 20.06 -3.51
CA ARG A 514 9.42 21.38 -2.91
C ARG A 514 10.17 22.30 -3.84
N GLU A 515 9.64 23.50 -4.02
CA GLU A 515 10.33 24.56 -4.76
C GLU A 515 10.36 25.79 -3.86
N LYS A 516 11.57 26.26 -3.55
CA LYS A 516 11.78 27.49 -2.79
C LYS A 516 11.31 28.66 -3.65
N LEU A 517 10.39 29.45 -3.12
CA LEU A 517 9.89 30.64 -3.79
C LEU A 517 10.76 31.84 -3.45
N VAL A 518 10.84 32.17 -2.17
CA VAL A 518 11.56 33.33 -1.65
C VAL A 518 12.02 33.08 -0.21
N ASP A 519 12.97 33.88 0.25
CA ASP A 519 13.25 34.00 1.69
C ASP A 519 12.21 34.91 2.34
N CYS A 520 11.75 34.55 3.54
CA CYS A 520 10.83 35.40 4.30
C CYS A 520 11.55 36.70 4.71
N THR A 521 10.93 37.85 4.41
CA THR A 521 11.47 39.18 4.75
C THR A 521 10.52 39.91 5.69
N ASP A 522 11.05 40.85 6.48
CA ASP A 522 10.24 41.65 7.41
C ASP A 522 9.15 42.48 6.68
N GLU A 523 9.39 42.90 5.43
CA GLU A 523 8.38 43.55 4.59
C GLU A 523 7.23 42.61 4.19
N MET A 524 7.53 41.35 3.86
CA MET A 524 6.50 40.35 3.56
C MET A 524 5.68 39.99 4.80
N LEU A 525 6.31 39.88 5.96
CA LEU A 525 5.62 39.67 7.24
C LEU A 525 4.78 40.88 7.64
N SER A 526 5.23 42.11 7.35
CA SER A 526 4.41 43.30 7.59
C SER A 526 3.18 43.39 6.68
N LYS A 527 3.18 42.71 5.52
CA LYS A 527 2.08 42.75 4.54
C LYS A 527 1.14 41.54 4.62
N TYR A 528 1.68 40.36 4.96
CA TYR A 528 0.97 39.07 4.96
C TYR A 528 1.02 38.33 6.30
N GLY A 529 1.80 38.83 7.27
CA GLY A 529 1.85 38.29 8.62
C GLY A 529 0.58 38.63 9.38
N ASN A 530 0.10 37.67 10.17
CA ASN A 530 -1.13 37.80 10.93
C ASN A 530 -1.02 38.94 11.97
N LEU A 531 -1.60 40.11 11.70
CA LEU A 531 -1.61 41.26 12.62
C LEU A 531 -2.51 41.08 13.85
N SER A 532 -3.10 39.90 14.06
CA SER A 532 -3.85 39.60 15.27
C SER A 532 -3.52 38.21 15.79
N GLY A 533 -2.69 38.14 16.84
CA GLY A 533 -2.54 36.97 17.72
C GLY A 533 -3.81 36.61 18.51
N LYS A 534 -5.00 36.91 17.99
CA LYS A 534 -6.31 36.51 18.51
C LYS A 534 -7.33 36.47 17.37
N LYS A 535 -7.31 35.38 16.63
CA LYS A 535 -8.50 34.77 16.02
C LYS A 535 -8.07 33.38 15.56
N THR A 536 -8.32 32.40 16.41
CA THR A 536 -8.96 31.17 15.93
C THR A 536 -10.12 31.64 15.04
N ILE A 537 -9.91 31.62 13.73
CA ILE A 537 -11.02 31.70 12.80
C ILE A 537 -11.56 30.28 12.82
N ASP A 538 -12.65 30.11 13.57
CA ASP A 538 -13.57 29.00 13.39
C ASP A 538 -13.70 28.69 11.89
N ASP A 539 -13.59 27.41 11.53
CA ASP A 539 -13.83 26.83 10.20
C ASP A 539 -15.27 27.07 9.65
N VAL A 540 -15.98 28.09 10.13
CA VAL A 540 -17.39 28.36 9.84
C VAL A 540 -17.61 29.45 8.79
N GLU A 541 -16.64 30.34 8.51
CA GLU A 541 -16.84 31.45 7.55
C GLU A 541 -16.27 31.24 6.13
N LEU A 542 -15.62 30.10 5.84
CA LEU A 542 -15.23 29.73 4.47
C LEU A 542 -16.32 28.94 3.72
N TRP A 543 -17.37 28.49 4.40
CA TRP A 543 -18.51 27.77 3.81
C TRP A 543 -19.58 28.69 3.19
N GLN A 544 -19.53 30.01 3.39
CA GLN A 544 -20.56 30.93 2.88
C GLN A 544 -20.14 31.77 1.66
N ALA A 545 -18.90 31.65 1.16
CA ALA A 545 -18.43 32.45 0.02
C ALA A 545 -18.39 31.70 -1.34
N VAL A 546 -18.82 30.43 -1.40
CA VAL A 546 -18.86 29.64 -2.65
C VAL A 546 -20.29 29.17 -3.02
N ALA A 547 -21.29 29.47 -2.19
CA ALA A 547 -22.66 29.50 -2.67
C ALA A 547 -22.90 30.89 -3.28
N TRP A 548 -23.30 30.94 -4.55
CA TRP A 548 -23.48 32.14 -5.42
C TRP A 548 -22.28 32.52 -6.30
N ASN A 549 -21.89 31.60 -7.19
CA ASN A 549 -22.13 31.72 -8.64
C ASN A 549 -21.88 30.41 -9.37
#